data_AF-A0A3C1MRE4-F1
#
_entry.id   AF-A0A3C1MRE4-F1
#
_cell.length_a   1.000
_cell.length_b   1.000
_cell.length_c   1.000
_cell.angle_alpha   90.00
_cell.angle_beta   90.00
_cell.angle_gamma   90.00
#
_symmetry.space_group_name_H-M   'P 1'
#
loop_
_entity.id
_entity.type
_entity.pdbx_description
1 polymer ?
#
loop_
_entity_poly.entity_id
_entity_poly.type
_entity_poly.pdbx_seq_one_letter_code
_entity_poly.pdbx_strand_id
1 'polypeptide(L)'
;MSVWDPVSQTSYVNDLGVTINSFLANANTPGYSLSYAASNLLTSNFNLAGNTSLVYNVAALDKVPTNAPYLGQVYLSTTNAAASVVASMSNSKVNNMQSSNGYVTTINGSDLNYATNNEGVFSAATGGAAYFGSGIGTNWLGYSTFNNAAAVGTAQNMWELTPSSNSGLGHATVSELAGQWNLSSAGNLTYAVPGAAPVPLPAAVWLLGSGLIGMVGVARRKSSKTAA
;
A
#
# COMPACT_ATOMS: atom_id res chain seq x y z
N MET A 1 9.08 -0.67 2.89
CA MET A 1 8.86 -1.99 2.25
C MET A 1 9.92 -2.94 2.76
N SER A 2 9.61 -4.21 2.94
CA SER A 2 10.60 -5.23 3.29
C SER A 2 10.42 -6.51 2.49
N VAL A 3 11.53 -7.21 2.22
CA VAL A 3 11.63 -8.45 1.44
C VAL A 3 12.45 -9.47 2.22
N TRP A 4 12.07 -10.74 2.14
CA TRP A 4 12.78 -11.85 2.78
C TRP A 4 12.76 -13.10 1.94
N ASP A 5 13.91 -13.75 1.98
CA ASP A 5 14.07 -15.11 1.52
C ASP A 5 14.12 -16.05 2.75
N PRO A 6 13.07 -16.84 3.00
CA PRO A 6 13.05 -17.78 4.11
C PRO A 6 14.05 -18.94 3.94
N VAL A 7 14.49 -19.23 2.70
CA VAL A 7 15.45 -20.30 2.41
C VAL A 7 16.87 -19.83 2.71
N SER A 8 17.28 -18.67 2.19
CA SER A 8 18.62 -18.11 2.43
C SER A 8 18.72 -17.32 3.73
N GLN A 9 17.60 -17.06 4.41
CA GLN A 9 17.50 -16.24 5.61
C GLN A 9 18.02 -14.81 5.42
N THR A 10 17.97 -14.28 4.20
CA THR A 10 18.44 -12.94 3.87
C THR A 10 17.30 -11.95 3.76
N SER A 11 17.57 -10.69 4.11
CA SER A 11 16.54 -9.68 4.29
C SER A 11 16.91 -8.32 3.72
N TYR A 12 15.90 -7.60 3.25
CA TYR A 12 16.03 -6.24 2.76
C TYR A 12 14.87 -5.38 3.23
N VAL A 13 15.17 -4.12 3.54
CA VAL A 13 14.18 -3.08 3.82
C VAL A 13 14.52 -1.83 3.02
N ASN A 14 13.51 -1.22 2.43
CA ASN A 14 13.61 0.06 1.75
C ASN A 14 12.63 1.05 2.39
N ASP A 15 13.12 2.24 2.72
CA ASP A 15 12.23 3.38 2.92
C ASP A 15 11.66 3.81 1.56
N LEU A 16 10.39 4.15 1.53
CA LEU A 16 9.71 4.63 0.32
C LEU A 16 9.73 6.16 0.21
N GLY A 17 10.21 6.87 1.25
CA GLY A 17 10.26 8.34 1.24
C GLY A 17 8.87 8.99 1.25
N VAL A 18 7.84 8.26 1.68
CA VAL A 18 6.46 8.74 1.76
C VAL A 18 5.99 8.66 3.21
N THR A 19 5.49 9.77 3.73
CA THR A 19 4.90 9.83 5.07
C THR A 19 3.49 9.24 5.10
N ILE A 20 3.04 8.75 6.26
CA ILE A 20 1.68 8.24 6.46
C ILE A 20 0.64 9.28 6.03
N ASN A 21 0.80 10.54 6.46
CA ASN A 21 -0.15 11.61 6.14
C ASN A 21 -0.23 11.90 4.63
N SER A 22 0.92 11.99 3.95
CA SER A 22 0.93 12.20 2.48
C SER A 22 0.33 11.04 1.70
N PHE A 23 0.53 9.81 2.20
CA PHE A 23 -0.04 8.61 1.60
C PHE A 23 -1.57 8.56 1.79
N LEU A 24 -2.05 8.69 3.03
CA LEU A 24 -3.47 8.61 3.36
C LEU A 24 -4.31 9.71 2.70
N ALA A 25 -3.74 10.89 2.45
CA ALA A 25 -4.39 11.97 1.72
C ALA A 25 -4.83 11.57 0.29
N ASN A 26 -4.20 10.55 -0.30
CA ASN A 26 -4.43 10.14 -1.69
C ASN A 26 -4.74 8.64 -1.86
N ALA A 27 -4.56 7.82 -0.83
CA ALA A 27 -4.65 6.36 -0.91
C ALA A 27 -6.03 5.83 -1.37
N ASN A 28 -7.07 6.66 -1.29
CA ASN A 28 -8.42 6.33 -1.76
C ASN A 28 -8.82 7.07 -3.05
N THR A 29 -7.93 7.89 -3.62
CA THR A 29 -8.21 8.68 -4.83
C THR A 29 -8.09 7.79 -6.07
N PRO A 30 -9.16 7.62 -6.88
CA PRO A 30 -9.10 6.80 -8.09
C PRO A 30 -7.98 7.22 -9.04
N GLY A 31 -7.17 6.27 -9.50
CA GLY A 31 -6.04 6.52 -10.38
C GLY A 31 -4.77 7.04 -9.69
N TYR A 32 -4.80 7.27 -8.37
CA TYR A 32 -3.57 7.54 -7.62
C TYR A 32 -2.63 6.33 -7.69
N SER A 33 -1.35 6.59 -7.95
CA SER A 33 -0.33 5.55 -7.96
C SER A 33 1.01 6.05 -7.44
N LEU A 34 1.75 5.12 -6.85
CA LEU A 34 3.15 5.27 -6.47
C LEU A 34 3.94 4.16 -7.17
N SER A 35 5.13 4.49 -7.67
CA SER A 35 5.98 3.53 -8.35
C SER A 35 7.43 3.75 -7.93
N TYR A 36 8.06 2.68 -7.46
CA TYR A 36 9.45 2.65 -7.03
C TYR A 36 10.19 1.62 -7.87
N ALA A 37 11.21 2.07 -8.58
CA ALA A 37 12.09 1.18 -9.32
C ALA A 37 12.87 0.27 -8.35
N ALA A 38 13.21 -0.92 -8.82
CA ALA A 38 14.06 -1.84 -8.05
C ALA A 38 15.40 -1.16 -7.68
N SER A 39 15.77 -1.23 -6.42
CA SER A 39 17.09 -0.76 -5.98
C SER A 39 18.17 -1.75 -6.43
N ASN A 40 19.39 -1.26 -6.66
CA ASN A 40 20.52 -2.12 -6.97
C ASN A 40 20.78 -3.14 -5.85
N LEU A 41 20.59 -2.76 -4.59
CA LEU A 41 20.74 -3.66 -3.45
C LEU A 41 19.70 -4.78 -3.45
N LEU A 42 18.45 -4.50 -3.82
CA LEU A 42 17.42 -5.55 -3.93
C LEU A 42 17.78 -6.54 -5.05
N THR A 43 18.12 -6.03 -6.24
CA THR A 43 18.37 -6.88 -7.41
C THR A 43 19.69 -7.62 -7.37
N SER A 44 20.73 -7.07 -6.72
CA SER A 44 22.03 -7.74 -6.59
C SER A 44 22.02 -8.86 -5.55
N ASN A 45 21.17 -8.76 -4.52
CA ASN A 45 21.15 -9.72 -3.43
C ASN A 45 20.04 -10.77 -3.57
N PHE A 46 18.99 -10.50 -4.33
CA PHE A 46 17.93 -11.46 -4.60
C PHE A 46 17.85 -11.79 -6.09
N ASN A 47 17.85 -13.09 -6.42
CA ASN A 47 17.43 -13.55 -7.74
C ASN A 47 15.90 -13.47 -7.87
N LEU A 48 15.34 -12.27 -7.95
CA LEU A 48 13.88 -12.02 -7.90
C LEU A 48 13.09 -12.78 -8.97
N ALA A 49 13.64 -12.92 -10.18
CA ALA A 49 12.95 -13.60 -11.28
C ALA A 49 12.91 -15.13 -11.12
N GLY A 50 13.90 -15.72 -10.46
CA GLY A 50 14.01 -17.17 -10.26
C GLY A 50 13.63 -17.66 -8.86
N ASN A 51 13.49 -16.76 -7.88
CA ASN A 51 13.26 -17.13 -6.49
C ASN A 51 11.79 -16.98 -6.11
N THR A 52 11.07 -18.10 -6.14
CA THR A 52 9.65 -18.19 -5.77
C THR A 52 9.39 -18.21 -4.27
N SER A 53 10.45 -18.31 -3.44
CA SER A 53 10.33 -18.32 -1.98
C SER A 53 10.27 -16.92 -1.37
N LEU A 54 10.56 -15.88 -2.17
CA LEU A 54 10.59 -14.51 -1.69
C LEU A 54 9.22 -14.04 -1.26
N VAL A 55 9.17 -13.46 -0.07
CA VAL A 55 8.00 -12.79 0.47
C VAL A 55 8.29 -11.33 0.74
N TYR A 56 7.25 -10.50 0.68
CA TYR A 56 7.36 -9.07 0.92
C TYR A 56 6.14 -8.53 1.67
N ASN A 57 6.35 -7.38 2.30
CA ASN A 57 5.29 -6.60 2.93
C ASN A 57 5.59 -5.09 2.86
N VAL A 58 4.54 -4.29 2.98
CA VAL A 58 4.64 -2.84 3.14
C VAL A 58 3.94 -2.46 4.44
N ALA A 59 4.63 -1.67 5.25
CA ALA A 59 4.13 -1.21 6.54
C ALA A 59 4.59 0.22 6.80
N ALA A 60 3.82 0.95 7.58
CA ALA A 60 4.18 2.25 8.13
C ALA A 60 3.73 2.31 9.60
N LEU A 61 4.51 3.01 10.42
CA LEU A 61 4.28 3.08 11.86
C LEU A 61 4.33 4.54 12.28
N ASP A 62 3.36 4.94 13.10
CA ASP A 62 3.43 6.18 13.88
C ASP A 62 3.85 5.87 15.32
N LYS A 63 4.66 6.76 15.90
CA LYS A 63 5.07 6.70 17.30
C LYS A 63 4.33 7.79 18.07
N VAL A 64 3.34 7.37 18.85
CA VAL A 64 2.81 8.21 19.92
C VAL A 64 3.58 7.87 21.22
N PRO A 65 4.01 8.85 22.03
CA PRO A 65 4.77 8.59 23.26
C PRO A 65 4.09 7.57 24.18
N THR A 66 4.90 6.77 24.88
CA THR A 66 4.51 5.62 25.73
C THR A 66 3.49 5.92 26.83
N ASN A 67 3.24 7.19 27.13
CA ASN A 67 2.30 7.65 28.16
C ASN A 67 1.06 8.36 27.58
N ALA A 68 0.92 8.39 26.25
CA ALA A 68 -0.25 8.97 25.62
C ALA A 68 -1.41 7.96 25.64
N PRO A 69 -2.66 8.44 25.82
CA PRO A 69 -3.84 7.63 25.55
C PRO A 69 -3.72 7.00 24.15
N TYR A 70 -4.20 5.77 24.00
CA TYR A 70 -4.22 4.97 22.75
C TYR A 70 -4.61 5.76 21.47
N LEU A 71 -5.35 6.84 21.62
CA LEU A 71 -5.80 7.70 20.53
C LEU A 71 -4.65 8.43 19.82
N GLY A 72 -4.77 8.48 18.49
CA GLY A 72 -3.83 9.18 17.61
C GLY A 72 -2.78 8.28 16.97
N GLN A 73 -2.64 7.02 17.39
CA GLN A 73 -1.75 6.07 16.72
C GLN A 73 -2.33 5.62 15.38
N VAL A 74 -1.50 5.67 14.33
CA VAL A 74 -1.85 5.17 13.01
C VAL A 74 -0.80 4.17 12.56
N TYR A 75 -1.24 2.97 12.18
CA TYR A 75 -0.40 1.95 11.58
C TYR A 75 -0.95 1.60 10.21
N LEU A 76 -0.06 1.38 9.25
CA LEU A 76 -0.40 0.84 7.94
C LEU A 76 0.23 -0.53 7.78
N SER A 77 -0.52 -1.50 7.24
CA SER A 77 0.00 -2.83 6.96
C SER A 77 -0.64 -3.42 5.71
N THR A 78 0.16 -4.09 4.89
CA THR A 78 -0.36 -5.00 3.87
C THR A 78 -0.96 -6.25 4.50
N THR A 79 -1.99 -6.82 3.89
CA THR A 79 -2.44 -8.21 4.12
C THR A 79 -3.50 -8.62 3.09
N ASN A 80 -3.56 -9.91 2.76
CA ASN A 80 -4.64 -10.53 1.99
C ASN A 80 -5.59 -11.37 2.86
N ALA A 81 -5.50 -11.24 4.19
CA ALA A 81 -6.47 -11.85 5.08
C ALA A 81 -7.87 -11.27 4.83
N ALA A 82 -8.91 -12.05 5.11
CA ALA A 82 -10.28 -11.57 4.99
C ALA A 82 -10.52 -10.37 5.91
N ALA A 83 -11.34 -9.40 5.46
CA ALA A 83 -11.66 -8.19 6.22
C ALA A 83 -12.14 -8.49 7.65
N SER A 84 -12.87 -9.59 7.86
CA SER A 84 -13.32 -10.04 9.18
C SER A 84 -12.17 -10.42 10.12
N VAL A 85 -11.06 -10.94 9.60
CA VAL A 85 -9.86 -11.26 10.38
C VAL A 85 -9.16 -9.98 10.80
N VAL A 86 -9.01 -9.01 9.87
CA VAL A 86 -8.37 -7.73 10.18
C VAL A 86 -9.22 -6.90 11.16
N ALA A 87 -10.55 -6.89 10.97
CA ALA A 87 -11.50 -6.21 11.86
C ALA A 87 -11.54 -6.79 13.30
N SER A 88 -11.02 -8.00 13.53
CA SER A 88 -10.92 -8.60 14.87
C SER A 88 -9.84 -7.98 15.76
N MET A 89 -9.03 -7.05 15.22
CA MET A 89 -7.98 -6.37 15.96
C MET A 89 -8.55 -5.58 17.15
N SER A 90 -7.92 -5.73 18.32
CA SER A 90 -8.22 -4.95 19.52
C SER A 90 -7.31 -3.72 19.62
N ASN A 91 -7.73 -2.69 20.36
CA ASN A 91 -6.91 -1.53 20.68
C ASN A 91 -5.59 -1.91 21.37
N SER A 92 -5.61 -2.90 22.28
CA SER A 92 -4.40 -3.39 22.95
C SER A 92 -3.37 -3.94 21.95
N LYS A 93 -3.85 -4.74 20.99
CA LYS A 93 -3.03 -5.28 19.90
C LYS A 93 -2.42 -4.18 19.03
N VAL A 94 -3.23 -3.24 18.55
CA VAL A 94 -2.76 -2.12 17.73
C VAL A 94 -1.73 -1.29 18.49
N ASN A 95 -1.98 -0.98 19.76
CA ASN A 95 -1.05 -0.24 20.59
C ASN A 95 0.29 -0.94 20.81
N ASN A 96 0.28 -2.27 20.92
CA ASN A 96 1.51 -3.04 21.10
C ASN A 96 2.32 -3.14 19.80
N MET A 97 1.76 -2.80 18.63
CA MET A 97 2.53 -2.69 17.38
C MET A 97 3.62 -1.61 17.49
N GLN A 98 3.52 -0.66 18.44
CA GLN A 98 4.61 0.27 18.74
C GLN A 98 5.91 -0.42 19.19
N SER A 99 5.87 -1.66 19.69
CA SER A 99 7.07 -2.43 20.03
C SER A 99 7.98 -2.65 18.82
N SER A 100 7.43 -2.60 17.60
CA SER A 100 8.18 -2.61 16.35
C SER A 100 9.02 -1.35 16.11
N ASN A 101 8.81 -0.27 16.89
CA ASN A 101 9.58 0.96 16.79
C ASN A 101 11.07 0.75 17.09
N GLY A 102 11.44 -0.21 17.93
CA GLY A 102 12.85 -0.56 18.19
C GLY A 102 13.56 -0.96 16.90
N TYR A 103 12.92 -1.86 16.13
CA TYR A 103 13.41 -2.25 14.80
C TYR A 103 13.49 -1.05 13.84
N VAL A 104 12.44 -0.23 13.75
CA VAL A 104 12.45 0.96 12.88
C VAL A 104 13.56 1.93 13.28
N THR A 105 13.79 2.12 14.58
CA THR A 105 14.87 2.99 15.08
C THR A 105 16.24 2.43 14.73
N THR A 106 16.44 1.11 14.84
CA THR A 106 17.68 0.46 14.43
C THR A 106 17.94 0.60 12.93
N ILE A 107 16.92 0.39 12.09
CA ILE A 107 17.02 0.62 10.64
C ILE A 107 17.29 2.11 10.34
N ASN A 108 16.60 3.02 11.02
CA ASN A 108 16.81 4.46 10.84
C ASN A 108 18.18 4.96 11.31
N GLY A 109 18.78 4.31 12.31
CA GLY A 109 20.06 4.69 12.89
C GLY A 109 21.29 4.17 12.16
N SER A 110 21.16 3.25 11.20
CA SER A 110 22.31 2.63 10.52
C SER A 110 22.92 3.48 9.38
N ASP A 111 23.09 4.79 9.59
CA ASP A 111 23.74 5.74 8.63
C ASP A 111 23.10 5.81 7.23
N LEU A 112 21.76 5.74 7.15
CA LEU A 112 21.05 5.94 5.89
C LEU A 112 20.71 7.42 5.76
N ASN A 113 21.27 8.07 4.75
CA ASN A 113 20.99 9.47 4.47
C ASN A 113 19.70 9.59 3.63
N TYR A 114 18.56 9.43 4.31
CA TYR A 114 17.20 9.33 3.76
C TYR A 114 16.77 10.49 2.83
N ALA A 115 17.42 11.65 2.93
CA ALA A 115 17.03 12.85 2.18
C ALA A 115 17.58 12.91 0.73
N THR A 116 18.55 12.07 0.39
CA THR A 116 19.28 12.20 -0.89
C THR A 116 19.19 10.97 -1.79
N ASN A 117 19.12 9.76 -1.23
CA ASN A 117 19.28 8.54 -2.01
C ASN A 117 18.26 7.50 -1.54
N ASN A 118 17.54 6.89 -2.48
CA ASN A 118 16.64 5.75 -2.32
C ASN A 118 17.43 4.49 -1.83
N GLU A 119 18.09 4.60 -0.69
CA GLU A 119 18.99 3.60 -0.12
C GLU A 119 18.21 2.72 0.85
N GLY A 120 18.09 1.45 0.49
CA GLY A 120 17.57 0.42 1.39
C GLY A 120 18.71 -0.22 2.19
N VAL A 121 18.35 -0.83 3.31
CA VAL A 121 19.26 -1.67 4.09
C VAL A 121 19.14 -3.10 3.61
N PHE A 122 20.27 -3.69 3.27
CA PHE A 122 20.39 -5.13 3.13
C PHE A 122 21.07 -5.70 4.37
N SER A 123 20.50 -6.77 4.95
CA SER A 123 21.18 -7.55 5.99
C SER A 123 21.17 -9.02 5.63
N ALA A 124 22.38 -9.55 5.47
CA ALA A 124 22.67 -10.98 5.31
C ALA A 124 22.85 -11.71 6.65
N ALA A 125 22.53 -11.08 7.79
CA ALA A 125 22.70 -11.72 9.09
C ALA A 125 21.75 -12.91 9.27
N THR A 126 22.27 -13.99 9.87
CA THR A 126 21.51 -15.16 10.30
C THR A 126 20.27 -14.71 11.09
N GLY A 127 19.06 -15.01 10.59
CA GLY A 127 17.81 -14.60 11.23
C GLY A 127 17.14 -13.34 10.66
N GLY A 128 17.54 -12.82 9.49
CA GLY A 128 16.75 -11.83 8.75
C GLY A 128 16.55 -10.49 9.46
N ALA A 129 17.56 -10.00 10.16
CA ALA A 129 17.48 -8.82 11.03
C ALA A 129 17.05 -7.51 10.32
N ALA A 130 17.19 -7.40 9.00
CA ALA A 130 16.67 -6.28 8.22
C ALA A 130 15.26 -6.53 7.65
N TYR A 131 14.67 -7.71 7.82
CA TYR A 131 13.32 -8.01 7.33
C TYR A 131 12.30 -7.81 8.43
N PHE A 132 11.25 -7.06 8.08
CA PHE A 132 10.10 -6.88 8.93
C PHE A 132 9.50 -8.22 9.36
N GLY A 133 9.41 -9.25 8.52
CA GLY A 133 8.82 -10.52 8.94
C GLY A 133 9.73 -11.52 9.69
N SER A 134 11.00 -11.20 9.99
CA SER A 134 11.86 -12.02 10.86
C SER A 134 12.25 -11.26 12.14
N GLY A 135 12.49 -9.94 12.01
CA GLY A 135 12.64 -9.06 13.17
C GLY A 135 11.30 -8.70 13.83
N ILE A 136 10.27 -8.39 13.04
CA ILE A 136 8.90 -8.07 13.48
C ILE A 136 7.92 -9.22 13.18
N GLY A 137 8.32 -10.33 12.53
CA GLY A 137 7.36 -11.41 12.21
C GLY A 137 6.34 -11.03 11.13
N THR A 138 5.78 -12.01 10.43
CA THR A 138 4.70 -11.77 9.46
C THR A 138 3.39 -11.33 10.12
N ASN A 139 3.38 -11.17 11.43
CA ASN A 139 2.21 -10.85 12.23
C ASN A 139 2.51 -9.79 13.30
N TRP A 140 3.49 -8.91 13.07
CA TRP A 140 3.79 -7.81 13.99
C TRP A 140 4.15 -8.27 15.41
N LEU A 141 5.07 -9.22 15.56
CA LEU A 141 5.54 -9.82 16.80
C LEU A 141 4.41 -10.54 17.55
N GLY A 142 3.43 -11.06 16.80
CA GLY A 142 2.20 -11.61 17.36
C GLY A 142 1.14 -10.57 17.75
N TYR A 143 1.40 -9.27 17.53
CA TYR A 143 0.44 -8.21 17.84
C TYR A 143 -0.63 -8.02 16.77
N SER A 144 -0.49 -8.61 15.58
CA SER A 144 -1.60 -8.71 14.61
C SER A 144 -2.20 -10.10 14.55
N THR A 145 -3.47 -10.19 14.16
CA THR A 145 -4.21 -11.45 13.93
C THR A 145 -4.07 -12.00 12.51
N PHE A 146 -3.34 -11.30 11.65
CA PHE A 146 -3.23 -11.59 10.22
C PHE A 146 -1.77 -11.73 9.81
N ASN A 147 -1.55 -12.38 8.66
CA ASN A 147 -0.25 -12.41 8.00
C ASN A 147 -0.14 -11.18 7.08
N ASN A 148 0.89 -10.36 7.26
CA ASN A 148 1.13 -9.14 6.50
C ASN A 148 2.03 -9.31 5.27
N ALA A 149 2.52 -10.53 5.02
CA ALA A 149 3.41 -10.85 3.92
C ALA A 149 2.71 -11.65 2.82
N ALA A 150 3.17 -11.45 1.58
CA ALA A 150 2.78 -12.26 0.43
C ALA A 150 4.00 -12.58 -0.43
N ALA A 151 3.87 -13.59 -1.30
CA ALA A 151 4.90 -13.91 -2.28
C ALA A 151 5.12 -12.73 -3.25
N VAL A 152 6.36 -12.53 -3.68
CA VAL A 152 6.68 -11.58 -4.77
C VAL A 152 5.82 -11.87 -6.00
N GLY A 153 5.29 -10.82 -6.62
CA GLY A 153 4.34 -10.88 -7.74
C GLY A 153 2.86 -11.01 -7.33
N THR A 154 2.58 -11.17 -6.03
CA THR A 154 1.21 -11.19 -5.52
C THR A 154 0.82 -9.80 -5.01
N ALA A 155 -0.26 -9.22 -5.55
CA ALA A 155 -0.80 -7.96 -5.04
C ALA A 155 -1.35 -8.13 -3.61
N GLN A 156 -1.18 -7.10 -2.77
CA GLN A 156 -1.66 -7.06 -1.39
C GLN A 156 -2.52 -5.83 -1.12
N ASN A 157 -3.63 -6.02 -0.42
CA ASN A 157 -4.44 -4.90 0.07
C ASN A 157 -3.69 -4.15 1.18
N MET A 158 -3.92 -2.85 1.29
CA MET A 158 -3.34 -2.00 2.33
C MET A 158 -4.41 -1.62 3.35
N TRP A 159 -4.08 -1.70 4.63
CA TRP A 159 -4.99 -1.44 5.73
C TRP A 159 -4.46 -0.37 6.65
N GLU A 160 -5.34 0.54 7.08
CA GLU A 160 -5.12 1.48 8.16
C GLU A 160 -5.67 0.90 9.47
N LEU A 161 -4.87 0.93 10.54
CA LEU A 161 -5.24 0.47 11.87
C LEU A 161 -5.02 1.59 12.89
N THR A 162 -6.07 1.92 13.62
CA THR A 162 -6.04 2.99 14.64
C THR A 162 -6.84 2.56 15.87
N PRO A 163 -6.35 2.80 17.10
CA PRO A 163 -7.17 2.55 18.28
C PRO A 163 -8.43 3.42 18.27
N SER A 164 -9.59 2.81 18.49
CA SER A 164 -10.89 3.50 18.44
C SER A 164 -11.21 4.29 19.72
N SER A 165 -10.54 3.96 20.82
CA SER A 165 -10.79 4.52 22.15
C SER A 165 -9.58 4.26 23.06
N ASN A 166 -9.66 4.80 24.29
CA ASN A 166 -8.65 4.57 25.32
C ASN A 166 -8.78 3.22 26.05
N SER A 167 -9.71 2.36 25.65
CA SER A 167 -9.86 1.03 26.25
C SER A 167 -9.10 -0.01 25.44
N GLY A 168 -8.17 -0.72 26.06
CA GLY A 168 -7.45 -1.84 25.43
C GLY A 168 -8.36 -3.02 25.04
N LEU A 169 -9.54 -3.13 25.65
CA LEU A 169 -10.54 -4.18 25.37
C LEU A 169 -11.45 -3.85 24.17
N GLY A 170 -11.46 -2.59 23.72
CA GLY A 170 -12.23 -2.19 22.55
C GLY A 170 -11.63 -2.74 21.25
N HIS A 171 -12.46 -2.87 20.23
CA HIS A 171 -11.99 -3.14 18.86
C HIS A 171 -11.31 -1.91 18.28
N ALA A 172 -10.23 -2.12 17.53
CA ALA A 172 -9.59 -1.06 16.77
C ALA A 172 -10.47 -0.62 15.60
N THR A 173 -10.31 0.63 15.18
CA THR A 173 -10.79 1.09 13.87
C THR A 173 -9.84 0.54 12.81
N VAL A 174 -10.42 -0.15 11.84
CA VAL A 174 -9.69 -0.80 10.75
C VAL A 174 -10.34 -0.37 9.44
N SER A 175 -9.55 0.18 8.52
CA SER A 175 -10.02 0.62 7.21
C SER A 175 -9.17 0.04 6.10
N GLU A 176 -9.81 -0.61 5.12
CA GLU A 176 -9.15 -1.00 3.89
C GLU A 176 -8.96 0.23 2.99
N LEU A 177 -7.81 0.37 2.37
CA LEU A 177 -7.52 1.44 1.41
C LEU A 177 -7.80 0.92 -0.01
N ALA A 178 -8.24 1.82 -0.90
CA ALA A 178 -8.75 1.44 -2.22
C ALA A 178 -7.69 0.86 -3.17
N GLY A 179 -6.41 1.15 -2.94
CA GLY A 179 -5.30 0.63 -3.75
C GLY A 179 -4.60 -0.59 -3.17
N GLN A 180 -3.81 -1.25 -4.02
CA GLN A 180 -3.03 -2.44 -3.67
C GLN A 180 -1.54 -2.19 -3.90
N TRP A 181 -0.70 -2.80 -3.05
CA TRP A 181 0.74 -2.90 -3.25
C TRP A 181 1.07 -4.13 -4.09
N ASN A 182 2.01 -4.01 -5.03
CA ASN A 182 2.57 -5.14 -5.76
C ASN A 182 4.07 -4.96 -5.95
N LEU A 183 4.86 -5.95 -5.49
CA LEU A 183 6.29 -6.05 -5.80
C LEU A 183 6.46 -7.06 -6.94
N SER A 184 6.87 -6.58 -8.12
CA SER A 184 7.07 -7.45 -9.28
C SER A 184 8.32 -8.32 -9.15
N SER A 185 8.41 -9.39 -9.96
CA SER A 185 9.63 -10.21 -10.10
C SER A 185 10.82 -9.45 -10.70
N ALA A 186 10.60 -8.25 -11.25
CA ALA A 186 11.67 -7.33 -11.65
C ALA A 186 12.12 -6.41 -10.50
N GLY A 187 11.49 -6.49 -9.32
CA GLY A 187 11.81 -5.69 -8.14
C GLY A 187 11.13 -4.32 -8.09
N ASN A 188 10.23 -4.02 -9.04
CA ASN A 188 9.49 -2.76 -9.02
C ASN A 188 8.33 -2.86 -8.03
N LEU A 189 8.28 -1.95 -7.06
CA LEU A 189 7.18 -1.83 -6.11
C LEU A 189 6.19 -0.79 -6.62
N THR A 190 4.92 -1.14 -6.65
CA THR A 190 3.85 -0.23 -7.08
C THR A 190 2.71 -0.21 -6.07
N TYR A 191 2.13 0.96 -5.82
CA TYR A 191 0.80 1.12 -5.24
C TYR A 191 -0.12 1.66 -6.31
N ALA A 192 -1.28 1.06 -6.52
CA ALA A 192 -2.23 1.54 -7.51
C ALA A 192 -3.65 1.46 -6.98
N VAL A 193 -4.34 2.61 -6.99
CA VAL A 193 -5.79 2.69 -6.80
C VAL A 193 -6.44 2.49 -8.17
N PRO A 194 -7.33 1.49 -8.34
CA PRO A 194 -8.07 1.32 -9.59
C PRO A 194 -8.71 2.65 -10.02
N GLY A 195 -8.52 3.02 -11.28
CA GLY A 195 -9.19 4.18 -11.86
C GLY A 195 -10.71 4.00 -11.79
N ALA A 196 -11.44 5.10 -11.79
CA ALA A 196 -12.89 5.03 -12.01
C ALA A 196 -13.12 4.29 -13.34
N ALA A 197 -13.92 3.22 -13.31
CA ALA A 197 -14.31 2.55 -14.53
C ALA A 197 -14.89 3.61 -15.48
N PRO A 198 -14.45 3.68 -16.75
CA PRO A 198 -15.00 4.65 -17.69
C PRO A 198 -16.52 4.58 -17.65
N VAL A 199 -17.17 5.65 -17.20
CA VAL A 199 -18.63 5.69 -17.14
C VAL A 199 -19.10 5.66 -18.59
N PRO A 200 -19.89 4.65 -19.00
CA PRO A 200 -20.45 4.63 -20.34
C PRO A 200 -21.19 5.95 -20.55
N LEU A 201 -20.78 6.73 -21.55
CA LEU A 201 -21.45 7.97 -21.86
C LEU A 201 -22.93 7.64 -22.06
N PRO A 202 -23.86 8.34 -21.37
CA PRO A 202 -25.28 8.03 -21.47
C PRO A 202 -25.70 7.98 -22.95
N ALA A 203 -26.61 7.07 -23.29
CA ALA A 203 -27.21 7.03 -24.62
C ALA A 203 -27.73 8.42 -25.06
N ALA A 204 -28.09 9.27 -24.10
CA ALA A 204 -28.44 10.67 -24.30
C ALA A 204 -27.38 11.49 -25.06
N VAL A 205 -26.07 11.25 -24.89
CA VAL A 205 -25.03 11.95 -25.66
C VAL A 205 -25.09 11.56 -27.14
N TRP A 206 -25.31 10.27 -27.42
CA TRP A 206 -25.51 9.77 -28.78
C TRP A 206 -26.84 10.24 -29.39
N LEU A 207 -27.92 10.28 -28.59
CA LEU A 207 -29.22 10.80 -29.00
C LEU A 207 -29.20 12.31 -29.23
N LEU A 208 -28.49 13.06 -28.41
CA LEU A 208 -28.29 14.50 -28.59
C LEU A 208 -27.47 14.76 -29.85
N GLY A 209 -26.36 14.03 -30.03
CA GLY A 209 -25.53 14.13 -31.23
C GLY A 209 -26.29 13.80 -32.52
N SER A 210 -27.03 12.70 -32.53
CA SER A 210 -27.85 12.31 -33.69
C SER A 210 -29.05 13.24 -33.91
N GLY A 211 -29.68 13.73 -32.84
CA GLY A 211 -30.75 14.73 -32.90
C GLY A 211 -30.27 16.05 -33.50
N LEU A 212 -29.06 16.51 -33.13
CA LEU A 212 -28.48 17.73 -33.69
C LEU A 212 -28.21 17.60 -35.18
N ILE A 213 -27.60 16.49 -35.61
CA ILE A 213 -27.36 16.17 -37.02
C ILE A 213 -28.69 16.12 -37.79
N GLY A 214 -29.71 15.50 -37.20
CA GLY A 214 -31.06 15.46 -37.75
C GLY A 214 -31.65 16.87 -37.98
N MET A 215 -31.52 17.76 -36.99
CA MET A 215 -32.01 19.14 -37.11
C MET A 215 -31.28 19.95 -38.18
N VAL A 216 -29.95 19.80 -38.30
CA VAL A 216 -29.17 20.44 -39.39
C VAL A 216 -29.65 19.95 -40.76
N GLY A 217 -29.94 18.66 -40.90
CA GLY A 217 -30.51 18.09 -42.13
C GLY A 217 -31.87 18.71 -42.50
N VAL A 218 -32.76 18.87 -41.51
CA VAL A 218 -34.08 19.51 -41.71
C VAL A 218 -33.94 20.99 -42.08
N ALA A 219 -33.05 21.72 -41.41
CA ALA A 219 -32.79 23.13 -41.68
C ALA A 219 -32.31 23.37 -43.12
N ARG A 220 -31.37 22.54 -43.61
CA ARG A 220 -30.87 22.63 -45.00
C ARG A 220 -31.97 22.42 -46.03
N ARG A 221 -32.88 21.46 -45.81
CA ARG A 221 -34.01 21.20 -46.71
C ARG A 221 -34.96 22.39 -46.84
N LYS A 222 -35.13 23.18 -45.78
CA LYS A 222 -36.03 24.35 -45.80
C LYS A 222 -35.43 25.50 -46.61
N SER A 223 -34.13 25.76 -46.50
CA SER A 223 -33.48 26.84 -47.26
C SER A 223 -33.51 26.64 -48.78
N SER A 224 -33.60 25.40 -49.27
CA SER A 224 -33.68 25.11 -50.71
C SER A 224 -35.04 25.40 -51.35
N LYS A 225 -36.10 25.69 -50.57
CA LYS A 225 -37.48 25.86 -51.07
C LYS A 225 -37.93 27.30 -51.30
N THR A 226 -37.13 28.30 -50.89
CA THR A 226 -37.47 29.74 -51.00
C THR A 226 -36.79 30.43 -52.20
N ALA A 227 -36.11 29.69 -53.07
CA ALA A 227 -35.38 30.24 -54.22
C ALA A 227 -36.11 30.06 -55.58
N ALA A 228 -37.44 30.02 -55.59
CA ALA A 228 -38.26 29.91 -56.81
C ALA A 228 -39.33 31.01 -56.84
#